data_AF-A0A1B2CTV5-F1
#
_entry.id   AF-A0A1B2CTV5-F1
#
_cell.length_a   1.000
_cell.length_b   1.000
_cell.length_c   1.000
_cell.angle_alpha   90.00
_cell.angle_beta   90.00
_cell.angle_gamma   90.00
#
_symmetry.space_group_name_H-M   'P 1'
#
loop_
_entity.id
_entity.type
_entity.pdbx_description
1 polymer ?
#
loop_
_entity_poly.entity_id
_entity_poly.type
_entity_poly.pdbx_seq_one_letter_code
_entity_poly.pdbx_strand_id
1 'polypeptide(L)'
;MKRAALLVSAFLAMALADSADAQAPAPGARTGLEQVRHLYYEAVQSERAIARGLAEVERQRAHARDERVRATLTAYVGAFTLLRAKHGVWPPDRLRHTRNGLAVLDSLIAAHPDHAEARYLRLMSCYYLPGILGRGWSVRDDFAALARLLPSLRAQYPPDLYRAIVQFVLQKGSPTREQRTALEASLRASLAGG
;
A
#
# COMPACT_ATOMS: atom_id res chain seq x y z
N MET A 1 -21.12 -21.55 30.30
CA MET A 1 -21.48 -20.15 29.98
C MET A 1 -20.35 -19.27 30.51
N LYS A 2 -19.59 -18.44 29.79
CA LYS A 2 -19.56 -17.92 28.42
C LYS A 2 -18.06 -17.75 28.06
N ARG A 3 -17.65 -18.18 26.86
CA ARG A 3 -16.36 -17.84 26.25
C ARG A 3 -16.50 -16.46 25.60
N ALA A 4 -15.84 -15.43 26.13
CA ALA A 4 -15.84 -14.10 25.54
C ALA A 4 -14.59 -13.31 25.95
N ALA A 5 -13.42 -13.68 25.44
CA ALA A 5 -12.22 -12.86 25.50
C ALA A 5 -11.19 -13.38 24.48
N LEU A 6 -11.42 -13.18 23.19
CA LEU A 6 -10.46 -13.51 22.14
C LEU A 6 -10.81 -12.79 20.83
N LEU A 7 -10.75 -11.45 20.83
CA LEU A 7 -10.90 -10.65 19.60
C LEU A 7 -10.13 -9.31 19.69
N VAL A 8 -8.95 -9.30 20.30
CA VAL A 8 -8.06 -8.12 20.32
C VAL A 8 -6.77 -8.34 19.49
N SER A 9 -6.35 -9.58 19.24
CA SER A 9 -4.96 -9.86 18.87
C SER A 9 -4.74 -10.23 17.41
N ALA A 10 -5.23 -9.41 16.47
CA ALA A 10 -4.82 -9.51 15.06
C ALA A 10 -4.26 -8.19 14.50
N PHE A 11 -4.48 -7.06 15.17
CA PHE A 11 -4.00 -5.75 14.70
C PHE A 11 -2.69 -5.28 15.36
N LEU A 12 -2.20 -6.00 16.39
CA LEU A 12 -0.93 -5.71 17.06
C LEU A 12 0.30 -6.21 16.27
N ALA A 13 0.12 -7.07 15.27
CA ALA A 13 1.22 -7.56 14.42
C ALA A 13 1.79 -6.48 13.48
N MET A 14 1.15 -5.31 13.38
CA MET A 14 1.66 -4.19 12.58
C MET A 14 2.63 -3.28 13.35
N ALA A 15 2.89 -3.56 14.62
CA ALA A 15 3.78 -2.77 15.48
C ALA A 15 5.13 -3.45 15.78
N LEU A 16 5.35 -4.69 15.35
CA LEU A 16 6.57 -5.47 15.64
C LEU A 16 7.22 -6.12 14.41
N ALA A 17 6.80 -5.73 13.19
CA ALA A 17 7.63 -5.94 12.02
C ALA A 17 8.72 -4.86 12.05
N ASP A 18 9.83 -5.26 12.66
CA ASP A 18 11.01 -4.47 12.97
C ASP A 18 11.46 -3.55 11.82
N SER A 19 11.37 -2.25 12.13
CA SER A 19 12.36 -1.21 11.89
C SER A 19 13.75 -1.68 11.42
N ALA A 20 13.91 -1.84 10.11
CA ALA A 20 15.19 -1.60 9.45
C ALA A 20 14.90 -1.02 8.04
N ASP A 21 15.25 0.25 7.85
CA ASP A 21 15.39 0.95 6.56
C ASP A 21 14.16 1.42 5.77
N ALA A 22 13.01 1.63 6.40
CA ALA A 22 12.02 2.55 5.82
C ALA A 22 12.37 4.00 6.21
N GLN A 23 13.54 4.46 5.79
CA GLN A 23 13.94 5.86 5.94
C GLN A 23 13.03 6.71 5.03
N ALA A 24 12.41 7.77 5.57
CA ALA A 24 11.70 8.73 4.74
C ALA A 24 12.70 9.39 3.76
N PRO A 25 12.35 9.57 2.47
CA PRO A 25 13.28 10.15 1.50
C PRO A 25 13.69 11.58 1.89
N ALA A 26 14.96 11.93 1.69
CA ALA A 26 15.54 13.24 2.01
C ALA A 26 14.75 14.41 1.36
N PRO A 27 14.74 15.60 1.98
CA PRO A 27 13.96 16.74 1.48
C PRO A 27 14.65 17.41 0.29
N GLY A 28 14.42 16.89 -0.92
CA GLY A 28 14.42 17.68 -2.15
C GLY A 28 13.04 18.30 -2.40
N ALA A 29 12.88 19.14 -3.43
CA ALA A 29 11.58 19.67 -3.84
C ALA A 29 10.69 18.53 -4.34
N ARG A 30 9.95 17.89 -3.43
CA ARG A 30 9.07 16.77 -3.73
C ARG A 30 7.96 17.22 -4.68
N THR A 31 7.70 16.41 -5.70
CA THR A 31 6.47 16.54 -6.48
C THR A 31 5.25 16.33 -5.58
N GLY A 32 4.08 16.80 -6.02
CA GLY A 32 2.84 16.64 -5.28
C GLY A 32 2.50 15.17 -4.96
N LEU A 33 2.74 14.25 -5.90
CA LEU A 33 2.50 12.83 -5.69
C LEU A 33 3.50 12.21 -4.71
N GLU A 34 4.76 12.64 -4.72
CA GLU A 34 5.76 12.23 -3.72
C GLU A 34 5.38 12.68 -2.32
N GLN A 35 4.76 13.86 -2.19
CA GLN A 35 4.25 14.32 -0.90
C GLN A 35 3.08 13.45 -0.41
N VAL A 36 2.17 13.02 -1.28
CA VAL A 36 1.11 12.05 -0.92
C VAL A 36 1.72 10.73 -0.43
N ARG A 37 2.71 10.19 -1.15
CA ARG A 37 3.43 8.95 -0.77
C ARG A 37 4.10 9.08 0.60
N HIS A 38 4.79 10.19 0.84
CA HIS A 38 5.42 10.49 2.12
C HIS A 38 4.38 10.55 3.26
N LEU A 39 3.28 11.28 3.06
CA LEU A 39 2.22 11.39 4.06
C LEU A 39 1.55 10.05 4.34
N TYR A 40 1.44 9.15 3.36
CA TYR A 40 0.95 7.80 3.58
C TYR A 40 1.89 7.01 4.51
N TYR A 41 3.20 7.06 4.26
CA TYR A 41 4.18 6.42 5.13
C TYR A 41 4.09 6.94 6.56
N GLU A 42 4.03 8.26 6.73
CA GLU A 42 3.84 8.89 8.05
C GLU A 42 2.50 8.47 8.69
N ALA A 43 1.43 8.37 7.91
CA ALA A 43 0.11 8.00 8.37
C ALA A 43 0.01 6.55 8.86
N VAL A 44 0.96 5.69 8.49
CA VAL A 44 1.07 4.37 9.12
C VAL A 44 1.22 4.54 10.63
N GLN A 45 2.02 5.50 11.10
CA GLN A 45 2.28 5.70 12.54
C GLN A 45 1.49 6.85 13.16
N SER A 46 0.99 7.79 12.37
CA SER A 46 0.36 9.02 12.87
C SER A 46 -1.00 9.28 12.25
N GLU A 47 -2.07 9.23 13.04
CA GLU A 47 -3.42 9.57 12.59
C GLU A 47 -3.48 11.00 12.00
N ARG A 48 -2.71 11.95 12.55
CA ARG A 48 -2.66 13.34 12.07
C ARG A 48 -2.17 13.45 10.62
N ALA A 49 -1.34 12.51 10.16
CA ALA A 49 -0.88 12.50 8.77
C ALA A 49 -1.97 12.05 7.79
N ILE A 50 -3.02 11.36 8.23
CA ILE A 50 -4.16 10.98 7.37
C ILE A 50 -4.87 12.21 6.84
N ALA A 51 -5.22 13.15 7.72
CA ALA A 51 -5.95 14.37 7.33
C ALA A 51 -5.13 15.21 6.34
N ARG A 52 -3.81 15.37 6.61
CA ARG A 52 -2.89 16.04 5.70
C ARG A 52 -2.75 15.32 4.36
N GLY A 53 -2.65 13.98 4.39
CA GLY A 53 -2.57 13.15 3.20
C GLY A 53 -3.80 13.29 2.29
N LEU A 54 -5.00 13.24 2.87
CA LEU A 54 -6.25 13.43 2.13
C LEU A 54 -6.37 14.85 1.55
N ALA A 55 -6.00 15.88 2.32
CA ALA A 55 -5.99 17.25 1.82
C ALA A 55 -5.00 17.42 0.65
N GLU A 56 -3.82 16.81 0.75
CA GLU A 56 -2.83 16.82 -0.32
C GLU A 56 -3.33 16.08 -1.56
N VAL A 57 -4.01 14.94 -1.40
CA VAL A 57 -4.65 14.21 -2.51
C VAL A 57 -5.65 15.10 -3.26
N GLU A 58 -6.54 15.80 -2.54
CA GLU A 58 -7.52 16.69 -3.17
C GLU A 58 -6.86 17.87 -3.89
N ARG A 59 -5.81 18.44 -3.29
CA ARG A 59 -4.99 19.48 -3.94
C ARG A 59 -4.39 18.98 -5.25
N GLN A 60 -3.85 17.77 -5.28
CA GLN A 60 -3.27 17.20 -6.49
C GLN A 60 -4.32 16.87 -7.56
N ARG A 61 -5.49 16.37 -7.15
CA ARG A 61 -6.58 16.02 -8.06
C ARG A 61 -7.08 17.21 -8.86
N ALA A 62 -7.11 18.41 -8.27
CA ALA A 62 -7.52 19.64 -8.96
C ALA A 62 -6.65 19.96 -10.19
N HIS A 63 -5.42 19.46 -10.24
CA HIS A 63 -4.45 19.75 -11.30
C HIS A 63 -4.03 18.51 -12.11
N ALA A 64 -4.41 17.30 -11.68
CA ALA A 64 -4.04 16.05 -12.34
C ALA A 64 -4.77 15.88 -13.69
N ARG A 65 -4.01 15.91 -14.79
CA ARG A 65 -4.51 15.64 -16.15
C ARG A 65 -4.25 14.19 -16.60
N ASP A 66 -3.20 13.59 -16.07
CA ASP A 66 -2.81 12.21 -16.37
C ASP A 66 -3.71 11.22 -15.62
N GLU A 67 -4.34 10.31 -16.37
CA GLU A 67 -5.28 9.34 -15.81
C GLU A 67 -4.63 8.41 -14.79
N ARG A 68 -3.39 7.99 -15.04
CA ARG A 68 -2.65 7.15 -14.12
C ARG A 68 -2.35 7.88 -12.82
N VAL A 69 -2.02 9.18 -12.87
CA VAL A 69 -1.85 9.98 -11.65
C VAL A 69 -3.16 10.07 -10.88
N ARG A 70 -4.31 10.28 -11.54
CA ARG A 70 -5.63 10.29 -10.89
C ARG A 70 -5.96 8.93 -10.25
N ALA A 71 -5.63 7.84 -10.91
CA ALA A 71 -5.76 6.48 -10.40
C ALA A 71 -4.91 6.29 -9.13
N THR A 72 -3.62 6.69 -9.16
CA THR A 72 -2.74 6.63 -7.98
C THR A 72 -3.30 7.45 -6.81
N LEU A 73 -3.75 8.68 -7.07
CA LEU A 73 -4.36 9.53 -6.04
C LEU A 73 -5.61 8.88 -5.43
N THR A 74 -6.43 8.23 -6.26
CA THR A 74 -7.61 7.47 -5.80
C THR A 74 -7.22 6.26 -4.96
N ALA A 75 -6.14 5.56 -5.32
CA ALA A 75 -5.61 4.48 -4.50
C ALA A 75 -5.23 4.98 -3.10
N TYR A 76 -4.59 6.16 -3.03
CA TYR A 76 -4.24 6.78 -1.77
C TYR A 76 -5.45 7.20 -0.94
N VAL A 77 -6.56 7.65 -1.53
CA VAL A 77 -7.82 7.86 -0.79
C VAL A 77 -8.27 6.57 -0.09
N GLY A 78 -8.27 5.45 -0.81
CA GLY A 78 -8.62 4.14 -0.25
C GLY A 78 -7.69 3.74 0.89
N ALA A 79 -6.38 3.90 0.69
CA ALA A 79 -5.36 3.54 1.67
C ALA A 79 -5.40 4.42 2.94
N PHE A 80 -5.55 5.75 2.81
CA PHE A 80 -5.77 6.63 3.96
C PHE A 80 -7.06 6.31 4.71
N THR A 81 -8.12 5.96 3.98
CA THR A 81 -9.39 5.53 4.60
C THR A 81 -9.20 4.24 5.40
N LEU A 82 -8.39 3.29 4.92
CA LEU A 82 -8.01 2.09 5.67
C LEU A 82 -7.17 2.42 6.92
N LEU A 83 -6.26 3.40 6.82
CA LEU A 83 -5.50 3.85 7.99
C LEU A 83 -6.39 4.49 9.07
N ARG A 84 -7.53 5.11 8.72
CA ARG A 84 -8.51 5.55 9.74
C ARG A 84 -9.05 4.36 10.55
N ALA A 85 -9.22 3.19 9.92
CA ALA A 85 -9.59 1.97 10.64
C ALA A 85 -8.48 1.46 11.57
N LYS A 86 -7.20 1.72 11.25
CA LYS A 86 -6.08 1.36 12.12
C LYS A 86 -6.11 2.18 13.42
N HIS A 87 -6.23 3.50 13.29
CA HIS A 87 -6.12 4.44 14.41
C HIS A 87 -7.43 4.63 15.19
N GLY A 88 -8.58 4.30 14.59
CA GLY A 88 -9.87 4.41 15.26
C GLY A 88 -10.02 3.45 16.46
N VAL A 89 -10.63 3.95 17.54
CA VAL A 89 -10.87 3.18 18.77
C VAL A 89 -12.21 2.43 18.79
N TRP A 90 -13.20 2.90 18.02
CA TRP A 90 -14.57 2.37 18.04
C TRP A 90 -14.79 1.27 16.98
N PRO A 91 -15.16 0.02 17.36
CA PRO A 91 -15.19 -1.10 16.42
C PRO A 91 -16.10 -0.93 15.20
N PRO A 92 -17.34 -0.41 15.32
CA PRO A 92 -18.19 -0.12 14.15
C PRO A 92 -17.56 0.86 13.18
N ASP A 93 -16.91 1.92 13.67
CA ASP A 93 -16.26 2.92 12.82
C ASP A 93 -15.05 2.32 12.10
N ARG A 94 -14.23 1.51 12.80
CA ARG A 94 -13.12 0.78 12.19
C ARG A 94 -13.61 -0.08 11.03
N LEU A 95 -14.67 -0.86 11.25
CA LEU A 95 -15.23 -1.73 10.21
C LEU A 95 -15.79 -0.94 9.03
N ARG A 96 -16.47 0.18 9.29
CA ARG A 96 -16.94 1.10 8.24
C ARG A 96 -15.76 1.63 7.41
N HIS A 97 -14.71 2.13 8.06
CA HIS A 97 -13.52 2.63 7.38
C HIS A 97 -12.80 1.54 6.58
N THR A 98 -12.68 0.33 7.12
CA THR A 98 -12.12 -0.82 6.39
C THR A 98 -12.92 -1.11 5.14
N ARG A 99 -14.25 -1.24 5.24
CA ARG A 99 -15.12 -1.52 4.09
C ARG A 99 -15.03 -0.42 3.03
N ASN A 100 -15.09 0.84 3.44
CA ASN A 100 -15.05 1.96 2.52
C ASN A 100 -13.71 2.05 1.77
N GLY A 101 -12.58 1.92 2.48
CA GLY A 101 -11.27 1.97 1.84
C GLY A 101 -11.01 0.76 0.92
N LEU A 102 -11.45 -0.44 1.31
CA LEU A 102 -11.37 -1.61 0.44
C LEU A 102 -12.25 -1.46 -0.81
N ALA A 103 -13.47 -0.92 -0.68
CA ALA A 103 -14.34 -0.70 -1.83
C ALA A 103 -13.71 0.23 -2.88
N VAL A 104 -13.01 1.29 -2.44
CA VAL A 104 -12.25 2.19 -3.32
C VAL A 104 -11.13 1.43 -4.04
N LEU A 105 -10.31 0.68 -3.30
CA LEU A 105 -9.18 -0.05 -3.89
C LEU A 105 -9.63 -1.18 -4.83
N ASP A 106 -10.70 -1.91 -4.46
CA ASP A 106 -11.26 -2.99 -5.28
C ASP A 106 -11.83 -2.44 -6.59
N SER A 107 -12.59 -1.36 -6.53
CA SER A 107 -13.14 -0.71 -7.73
C SER A 107 -12.04 -0.19 -8.64
N LEU A 108 -11.01 0.43 -8.06
CA LEU A 108 -9.88 0.94 -8.81
C LEU A 108 -9.08 -0.18 -9.51
N ILE A 109 -8.83 -1.29 -8.82
CA ILE A 109 -8.10 -2.43 -9.41
C ILE A 109 -8.95 -3.14 -10.47
N ALA A 110 -10.28 -3.19 -10.30
CA ALA A 110 -11.17 -3.69 -11.34
C ALA A 110 -11.10 -2.86 -12.63
N ALA A 111 -11.00 -1.53 -12.50
CA ALA A 111 -10.87 -0.61 -13.64
C ALA A 111 -9.44 -0.57 -14.22
N HIS A 112 -8.42 -0.69 -13.38
CA HIS A 112 -7.01 -0.60 -13.75
C HIS A 112 -6.22 -1.81 -13.22
N PRO A 113 -6.42 -3.01 -13.81
CA PRO A 113 -5.87 -4.25 -13.29
C PRO A 113 -4.34 -4.32 -13.31
N ASP A 114 -3.65 -3.46 -14.05
CA ASP A 114 -2.17 -3.42 -14.07
C ASP A 114 -1.58 -2.25 -13.24
N HIS A 115 -2.40 -1.58 -12.43
CA HIS A 115 -1.95 -0.47 -11.58
C HIS A 115 -1.19 -0.97 -10.33
N ALA A 116 0.12 -1.22 -10.48
CA ALA A 116 0.92 -1.86 -9.43
C ALA A 116 0.89 -1.13 -8.07
N GLU A 117 0.94 0.21 -8.02
CA GLU A 117 0.90 0.93 -6.72
C GLU A 117 -0.45 0.75 -5.99
N ALA A 118 -1.57 0.67 -6.71
CA ALA A 118 -2.89 0.41 -6.11
C ALA A 118 -2.97 -1.02 -5.56
N ARG A 119 -2.45 -1.99 -6.32
CA ARG A 119 -2.33 -3.38 -5.87
C ARG A 119 -1.44 -3.51 -4.64
N TYR A 120 -0.32 -2.80 -4.59
CA TYR A 120 0.53 -2.78 -3.41
C TYR A 120 -0.19 -2.20 -2.20
N LEU A 121 -0.91 -1.07 -2.34
CA LEU A 121 -1.68 -0.49 -1.23
C LEU A 121 -2.79 -1.44 -0.74
N ARG A 122 -3.51 -2.12 -1.64
CA ARG A 122 -4.51 -3.13 -1.28
C ARG A 122 -3.87 -4.35 -0.60
N LEU A 123 -2.75 -4.83 -1.13
CA LEU A 123 -1.98 -5.94 -0.57
C LEU A 123 -1.55 -5.63 0.87
N MET A 124 -0.88 -4.50 1.08
CA MET A 124 -0.43 -4.09 2.43
C MET A 124 -1.58 -3.94 3.41
N SER A 125 -2.73 -3.46 2.92
CA SER A 125 -3.94 -3.33 3.74
C SER A 125 -4.61 -4.66 4.06
N CYS A 126 -4.55 -5.64 3.16
CA CYS A 126 -5.24 -6.92 3.31
C CYS A 126 -4.39 -8.03 3.94
N TYR A 127 -3.07 -8.00 3.74
CA TYR A 127 -2.16 -9.07 4.14
C TYR A 127 -2.21 -9.34 5.65
N TYR A 128 -2.40 -8.30 6.47
CA TYR A 128 -2.47 -8.41 7.93
C TYR A 128 -3.91 -8.44 8.48
N LEU A 129 -4.93 -8.52 7.63
CA LEU A 129 -6.31 -8.59 8.10
C LEU A 129 -6.66 -9.99 8.64
N PRO A 130 -7.54 -10.07 9.66
CA PRO A 130 -8.10 -11.34 10.10
C PRO A 130 -8.77 -12.10 8.94
N GLY A 131 -8.54 -13.42 8.89
CA GLY A 131 -9.09 -14.28 7.84
C GLY A 131 -10.63 -14.26 7.73
N ILE A 132 -11.34 -13.95 8.82
CA ILE A 132 -12.80 -13.77 8.84
C ILE A 132 -13.31 -12.67 7.90
N LEU A 133 -12.43 -11.74 7.46
CA LEU A 133 -12.77 -10.69 6.49
C LEU A 133 -12.67 -11.16 5.02
N GLY A 134 -12.27 -12.42 4.77
CA GLY A 134 -12.35 -13.05 3.46
C GLY A 134 -11.43 -12.42 2.39
N ARG A 135 -10.34 -11.77 2.77
CA ARG A 135 -9.43 -11.05 1.85
C ARG A 135 -8.26 -11.86 1.29
N GLY A 136 -8.19 -13.16 1.61
CA GLY A 136 -7.10 -14.03 1.16
C GLY A 136 -6.99 -14.13 -0.37
N TRP A 137 -8.10 -14.02 -1.10
CA TRP A 137 -8.08 -14.03 -2.57
C TRP A 137 -7.37 -12.79 -3.13
N SER A 138 -7.64 -11.59 -2.60
CA SER A 138 -7.05 -10.35 -3.12
C SER A 138 -5.56 -10.29 -2.80
N VAL A 139 -5.14 -10.82 -1.65
CA VAL A 139 -3.72 -10.94 -1.29
C VAL A 139 -2.97 -11.81 -2.31
N ARG A 140 -3.52 -12.98 -2.67
CA ARG A 140 -2.90 -13.87 -3.68
C ARG A 140 -2.87 -13.21 -5.07
N ASP A 141 -3.97 -12.58 -5.47
CA ASP A 141 -4.09 -11.87 -6.75
C ASP A 141 -3.07 -10.73 -6.86
N ASP A 142 -2.94 -9.91 -5.82
CA ASP A 142 -2.00 -8.79 -5.80
C ASP A 142 -0.54 -9.25 -5.82
N PHE A 143 -0.17 -10.30 -5.06
CA PHE A 143 1.18 -10.88 -5.16
C PHE A 143 1.49 -11.37 -6.57
N ALA A 144 0.57 -12.12 -7.19
CA ALA A 144 0.76 -12.67 -8.53
C ALA A 144 0.90 -11.56 -9.58
N ALA A 145 0.04 -10.55 -9.52
CA ALA A 145 0.08 -9.41 -10.42
C ALA A 145 1.35 -8.58 -10.23
N LEU A 146 1.75 -8.28 -9.00
CA LEU A 146 2.97 -7.51 -8.72
C LEU A 146 4.23 -8.26 -9.18
N ALA A 147 4.30 -9.58 -8.97
CA ALA A 147 5.41 -10.40 -9.45
C ALA A 147 5.56 -10.37 -10.98
N ARG A 148 4.44 -10.28 -11.71
CA ARG A 148 4.40 -10.13 -13.18
C ARG A 148 4.76 -8.71 -13.63
N LEU A 149 4.24 -7.69 -12.96
CA LEU A 149 4.30 -6.30 -13.42
C LEU A 149 5.64 -5.63 -13.12
N LEU A 150 6.12 -5.75 -11.88
CA LEU A 150 7.22 -4.92 -11.35
C LEU A 150 8.50 -4.94 -12.19
N PRO A 151 8.98 -6.08 -12.77
CA PRO A 151 10.21 -6.09 -13.56
C PRO A 151 10.24 -5.06 -14.70
N SER A 152 9.07 -4.69 -15.24
CA SER A 152 8.93 -3.71 -16.33
C SER A 152 8.68 -2.26 -15.86
N LEU A 153 8.38 -2.05 -14.57
CA LEU A 153 7.89 -0.77 -14.05
C LEU A 153 8.94 0.02 -13.25
N ARG A 154 10.19 -0.45 -13.17
CA ARG A 154 11.26 0.18 -12.37
C ARG A 154 11.34 1.70 -12.54
N ALA A 155 11.38 2.18 -13.79
CA ALA A 155 11.57 3.59 -14.11
C ALA A 155 10.35 4.47 -13.77
N GLN A 156 9.22 3.87 -13.39
CA GLN A 156 7.95 4.56 -13.19
C GLN A 156 7.68 4.91 -11.72
N TYR A 157 8.54 4.46 -10.81
CA TYR A 157 8.40 4.67 -9.37
C TYR A 157 9.67 5.27 -8.78
N PRO A 158 9.56 6.07 -7.69
CA PRO A 158 10.72 6.47 -6.90
C PRO A 158 11.52 5.23 -6.47
N PRO A 159 12.87 5.27 -6.50
CA PRO A 159 13.71 4.11 -6.22
C PRO A 159 13.37 3.42 -4.90
N ASP A 160 13.19 4.19 -3.83
CA ASP A 160 12.92 3.65 -2.48
C ASP A 160 11.59 2.90 -2.43
N LEU A 161 10.54 3.48 -3.04
CA LEU A 161 9.23 2.83 -3.13
C LEU A 161 9.31 1.55 -3.95
N TYR A 162 9.98 1.60 -5.11
CA TYR A 162 10.16 0.42 -5.96
C TYR A 162 10.86 -0.71 -5.20
N ARG A 163 11.97 -0.40 -4.51
CA ARG A 163 12.71 -1.39 -3.71
C ARG A 163 11.84 -2.00 -2.62
N ALA A 164 11.11 -1.18 -1.86
CA ALA A 164 10.23 -1.66 -0.81
C ALA A 164 9.17 -2.64 -1.34
N ILE A 165 8.53 -2.32 -2.46
CA ILE A 165 7.52 -3.20 -3.07
C ILE A 165 8.15 -4.52 -3.54
N VAL A 166 9.26 -4.46 -4.28
CA VAL A 166 9.92 -5.66 -4.81
C VAL A 166 10.42 -6.57 -3.69
N GLN A 167 11.05 -6.00 -2.65
CA GLN A 167 11.50 -6.77 -1.49
C GLN A 167 10.32 -7.45 -0.79
N PHE A 168 9.20 -6.74 -0.59
CA PHE A 168 8.02 -7.32 0.02
C PHE A 168 7.46 -8.51 -0.79
N VAL A 169 7.39 -8.38 -2.12
CA VAL A 169 6.96 -9.47 -3.02
C VAL A 169 7.91 -10.66 -2.97
N LEU A 170 9.22 -10.43 -2.96
CA LEU A 170 10.24 -11.49 -2.90
C LEU A 170 10.24 -12.25 -1.57
N GLN A 171 9.97 -11.55 -0.45
CA GLN A 171 10.01 -12.08 0.90
C GLN A 171 8.71 -12.76 1.34
N LYS A 172 7.55 -12.16 1.01
CA LYS A 172 6.24 -12.59 1.50
C LYS A 172 5.37 -13.26 0.43
N GLY A 173 5.68 -13.04 -0.83
CA GLY A 173 5.01 -13.69 -1.95
C GLY A 173 5.57 -15.09 -2.24
N SER A 174 5.03 -15.71 -3.28
CA SER A 174 5.53 -16.97 -3.83
C SER A 174 5.77 -16.85 -5.34
N PRO A 175 6.65 -15.93 -5.79
CA PRO A 175 6.94 -15.78 -7.21
C PRO A 175 7.55 -17.06 -7.78
N THR A 176 7.26 -17.35 -9.05
CA THR A 176 7.95 -18.43 -9.78
C THR A 176 9.45 -18.16 -9.85
N ARG A 177 10.25 -19.18 -10.18
CA ARG A 177 11.71 -19.00 -10.36
C ARG A 177 12.03 -17.91 -11.37
N GLU A 178 11.34 -17.89 -12.50
CA GLU A 178 11.49 -16.87 -13.54
C GLU A 178 11.13 -15.47 -13.03
N GLN A 179 9.97 -15.31 -12.38
CA GLN A 179 9.55 -14.04 -11.80
C GLN A 179 10.55 -13.54 -10.75
N ARG A 180 11.03 -14.43 -9.88
CA ARG A 180 12.05 -14.12 -8.87
C ARG A 180 13.33 -13.60 -9.52
N THR A 181 13.85 -14.30 -10.52
CA THR A 181 15.04 -13.87 -11.26
C THR A 181 14.84 -12.50 -11.92
N ALA A 182 13.68 -12.25 -12.53
CA ALA A 182 13.38 -10.96 -13.14
C ALA A 182 13.29 -9.82 -12.11
N LEU A 183 12.64 -10.06 -10.97
CA LEU A 183 12.55 -9.10 -9.86
C LEU A 183 13.92 -8.78 -9.27
N GLU A 184 14.76 -9.79 -9.02
CA GLU A 184 16.11 -9.62 -8.49
C GLU A 184 17.04 -8.88 -9.47
N ALA A 185 16.93 -9.18 -10.77
CA ALA A 185 17.66 -8.45 -11.81
C ALA A 185 17.23 -6.97 -11.84
N SER A 186 15.93 -6.70 -11.80
CA SER A 186 15.42 -5.34 -11.77
C SER A 186 15.80 -4.59 -10.49
N LEU A 187 15.83 -5.28 -9.34
CA LEU A 187 16.25 -4.69 -8.07
C LEU A 187 17.73 -4.29 -8.10
N ARG A 188 18.62 -5.15 -8.61
CA ARG A 188 20.04 -4.83 -8.80
C ARG A 188 20.22 -3.62 -9.72
N ALA A 189 19.48 -3.56 -10.82
CA ALA A 189 19.50 -2.41 -11.73
C ALA A 189 19.03 -1.10 -11.07
N SER A 190 18.18 -1.18 -10.03
CA SER A 190 17.74 0.01 -9.28
C SER A 190 18.82 0.57 -8.33
N LEU A 191 19.79 -0.25 -7.92
CA LEU A 191 20.90 0.14 -7.05
C LEU A 191 22.08 0.74 -7.82
N ALA A 192 22.26 0.34 -9.08
CA ALA A 192 23.39 0.77 -9.92
C ALA A 192 23.20 2.15 -10.57
N GLY A 193 22.00 2.75 -10.49
CA GLY A 193 21.66 4.03 -11.12
C GLY A 193 21.23 5.12 -10.15
N GLY A 194 21.65 5.03 -8.88
CA GLY A 194 21.43 6.02 -7.84
C GLY A 194 22.69 6.81 -7.51
#